data_AF-A0A8B6EM78-F1
#
_entry.id   AF-A0A8B6EM78-F1
#
_cell.length_a   1.000
_cell.length_b   1.000
_cell.length_c   1.000
_cell.angle_alpha   90.00
_cell.angle_beta   90.00
_cell.angle_gamma   90.00
#
_symmetry.space_group_name_H-M   'P 1'
#
loop_
_entity.id
_entity.type
_entity.pdbx_description
1 polymer ?
#
loop_
_entity_poly.entity_id
_entity_poly.type
_entity_poly.pdbx_seq_one_letter_code
_entity_poly.pdbx_strand_id
1 'polypeptide(L)'
;KVAFDSVHRCWGKVLIIGVAPITDEFVTNPYAITMGKQVIGSLYGDYKVKTISNLVTEYMNKKLMVDEFVTHKMGLDKINEGFDLLRSGKR
;
A
#
# COMPACT_ATOMS: atom_id res chain seq x y z
N LYS A 1 -8.48 5.28 16.23
CA LYS A 1 -9.00 6.46 15.51
C LYS A 1 -8.96 6.11 14.02
N VAL A 2 -10.07 6.23 13.29
CA VAL A 2 -10.11 5.84 11.86
C VAL A 2 -9.22 6.82 11.07
N ALA A 3 -8.54 6.33 10.03
CA ALA A 3 -7.63 7.15 9.22
C ALA A 3 -8.33 8.43 8.69
N PHE A 4 -9.60 8.32 8.30
CA PHE A 4 -10.41 9.44 7.81
C PHE A 4 -10.68 10.55 8.82
N ASP A 5 -10.81 10.22 10.10
CA ASP A 5 -11.01 11.24 11.14
C ASP A 5 -9.71 11.92 11.54
N SER A 6 -8.57 11.32 11.17
CA SER A 6 -7.23 11.80 11.53
C SER A 6 -6.66 12.79 10.51
N VAL A 7 -7.22 12.90 9.31
CA VAL A 7 -6.73 13.86 8.31
C VAL A 7 -7.25 15.27 8.56
N HIS A 8 -6.47 16.26 8.12
CA HIS A 8 -6.78 17.66 8.32
C HIS A 8 -8.18 18.03 7.82
N ARG A 9 -8.90 18.85 8.58
CA ARG A 9 -10.19 19.39 8.15
C ARG A 9 -9.99 20.23 6.88
N CYS A 10 -10.96 20.20 5.98
CA CYS A 10 -11.02 21.00 4.76
C CYS A 10 -10.10 20.63 3.59
N TRP A 11 -8.96 19.97 3.81
CA TRP A 11 -8.05 19.61 2.71
C TRP A 11 -7.33 18.27 2.88
N GLY A 12 -7.54 17.60 4.02
CA GLY A 12 -6.91 16.32 4.31
C GLY A 12 -7.35 15.23 3.33
N LYS A 13 -6.39 14.39 2.95
CA LYS A 13 -6.61 13.28 2.03
C LYS A 13 -6.30 11.95 2.71
N VAL A 14 -7.19 10.99 2.55
CA VAL A 14 -6.95 9.60 2.90
C VAL A 14 -6.69 8.82 1.63
N LEU A 15 -5.60 8.06 1.61
CA LEU A 15 -5.31 7.11 0.54
C LEU A 15 -5.59 5.69 1.04
N ILE A 16 -6.53 5.00 0.40
CA ILE A 16 -6.83 3.59 0.65
C ILE A 16 -5.91 2.76 -0.26
N ILE A 17 -4.97 2.04 0.36
CA ILE A 17 -3.99 1.18 -0.32
C ILE A 17 -4.30 -0.31 -0.10
N GLY A 18 -4.85 -0.66 1.06
CA GLY A 18 -5.25 -2.04 1.37
C GLY A 18 -6.47 -2.45 0.55
N VAL A 19 -6.51 -3.73 0.16
CA VAL A 19 -7.64 -4.32 -0.57
C VAL A 19 -8.57 -4.96 0.45
N ALA A 20 -9.76 -4.37 0.63
CA ALA A 20 -10.81 -4.95 1.45
C ALA A 20 -11.52 -6.09 0.71
N PRO A 21 -12.12 -7.05 1.43
CA PRO A 21 -13.09 -7.99 0.86
C PRO A 21 -14.21 -7.28 0.11
N ILE A 22 -14.77 -7.93 -0.91
CA ILE A 22 -15.83 -7.32 -1.76
C ILE A 22 -17.13 -6.99 -1.00
N THR A 23 -17.35 -7.65 0.14
CA THR A 23 -18.53 -7.49 0.99
C THR A 23 -18.40 -6.35 1.99
N ASP A 24 -17.21 -5.76 2.13
CA ASP A 24 -16.95 -4.74 3.14
C ASP A 24 -17.34 -3.36 2.63
N GLU A 25 -17.96 -2.57 3.50
CA GLU A 25 -18.40 -1.21 3.19
C GLU A 25 -17.54 -0.15 3.87
N PHE A 26 -17.28 0.95 3.15
CA PHE A 26 -16.69 2.15 3.72
C PHE A 26 -17.79 3.14 4.11
N VAL A 27 -17.96 3.36 5.43
CA VAL A 27 -18.96 4.28 5.98
C VAL A 27 -18.26 5.49 6.59
N THR A 28 -18.71 6.69 6.22
CA THR A 28 -18.22 7.95 6.80
C THR A 28 -19.27 9.04 6.78
N ASN A 29 -19.07 10.13 7.53
CA ASN A 29 -19.95 11.30 7.51
C ASN A 29 -19.76 12.10 6.18
N PRO A 30 -20.78 12.19 5.31
CA PRO A 30 -20.67 12.91 4.04
C PRO A 30 -20.32 14.40 4.19
N TYR A 31 -20.75 15.03 5.29
CA TYR A 31 -20.44 16.42 5.58
C TYR A 31 -18.92 16.68 5.61
N ALA A 32 -18.13 15.70 6.07
CA ALA A 32 -16.68 15.82 6.11
C ALA A 32 -16.06 15.89 4.69
N ILE A 33 -16.65 15.18 3.72
CA ILE A 33 -16.25 15.24 2.31
C ILE A 33 -16.68 16.57 1.69
N THR A 34 -17.93 16.99 1.92
CA THR A 34 -18.44 18.30 1.46
C THR A 34 -17.59 19.45 1.99
N MET A 35 -17.08 19.33 3.22
CA MET A 35 -16.19 20.32 3.82
C MET A 35 -14.77 20.31 3.26
N GLY A 36 -14.40 19.35 2.40
CA GLY A 36 -13.15 19.34 1.63
C GLY A 36 -12.19 18.18 1.94
N LYS A 37 -12.53 17.24 2.83
CA LYS A 37 -11.75 16.01 2.95
C LYS A 37 -11.90 15.16 1.69
N GLN A 38 -10.85 14.45 1.31
CA GLN A 38 -10.86 13.56 0.14
C GLN A 38 -10.56 12.12 0.55
N VAL A 39 -11.27 11.17 -0.07
CA VAL A 39 -10.96 9.74 -0.03
C VAL A 39 -10.51 9.34 -1.43
N ILE A 40 -9.33 8.75 -1.52
CA ILE A 40 -8.69 8.38 -2.79
C ILE A 40 -8.27 6.93 -2.68
N GLY A 41 -8.44 6.16 -3.76
CA GLY A 41 -7.84 4.83 -3.90
C GLY A 41 -6.64 4.90 -4.86
N SER A 42 -5.70 3.98 -4.72
CA SER A 42 -4.60 3.82 -5.68
C SER A 42 -4.41 2.35 -6.01
N LEU A 43 -4.16 2.07 -7.28
CA LEU A 43 -3.81 0.74 -7.76
C LEU A 43 -2.38 0.80 -8.30
N TYR A 44 -1.50 -0.07 -7.78
CA TYR A 44 -0.06 -0.06 -8.11
C TYR A 44 0.65 1.29 -7.85
N GLY A 45 0.17 2.10 -6.91
CA GLY A 45 0.73 3.42 -6.63
C GLY A 45 0.54 4.42 -7.78
N ASP A 46 -0.45 4.18 -8.66
CA ASP A 46 -0.75 4.96 -9.86
C ASP A 46 0.39 5.02 -10.88
N TYR A 47 1.33 4.07 -10.79
CA TYR A 47 2.37 3.92 -11.80
C TYR A 47 1.79 3.37 -13.09
N LYS A 48 2.15 4.00 -14.21
CA LYS A 48 1.91 3.42 -15.53
C LYS A 48 2.80 2.19 -15.69
N VAL A 49 2.26 1.07 -16.14
CA VAL A 49 3.03 -0.19 -16.30
C VAL A 49 4.30 0.03 -17.14
N LYS A 50 4.21 0.84 -18.19
CA LYS A 50 5.35 1.20 -19.06
C LYS A 50 6.47 1.97 -18.35
N THR A 51 6.18 2.63 -17.22
CA THR A 51 7.15 3.43 -16.45
C THR A 51 7.76 2.69 -15.27
N ILE A 52 7.41 1.41 -15.04
CA ILE A 52 7.96 0.61 -13.93
C ILE A 52 9.50 0.47 -14.05
N SER A 53 10.05 0.47 -15.26
CA SER A 53 11.50 0.48 -15.49
C SER A 53 12.22 1.66 -14.82
N ASN A 54 11.54 2.79 -14.62
CA ASN A 54 12.11 3.93 -13.91
C ASN A 54 12.39 3.61 -12.44
N LEU A 55 11.54 2.78 -11.80
CA LEU A 55 11.76 2.34 -10.42
C LEU A 55 13.03 1.50 -10.29
N VAL A 56 13.32 0.65 -11.28
CA VAL A 56 14.57 -0.11 -11.33
C VAL A 56 15.76 0.83 -11.41
N THR A 57 15.71 1.84 -12.27
CA THR A 57 16.74 2.88 -12.38
C THR A 57 16.92 3.63 -11.06
N GLU A 58 15.84 3.99 -10.37
CA GLU A 58 15.90 4.66 -9.06
C GLU A 58 16.52 3.76 -7.98
N TYR A 59 16.20 2.47 -7.98
CA TYR A 59 16.84 1.49 -7.11
C TYR A 59 18.35 1.36 -7.39
N MET A 60 18.75 1.20 -8.66
CA MET A 60 20.17 1.11 -9.04
C MET A 60 20.95 2.38 -8.67
N ASN A 61 20.29 3.54 -8.73
CA ASN A 61 20.82 4.83 -8.29
C ASN A 61 20.78 5.02 -6.76
N LYS A 62 20.44 3.99 -5.99
CA LYS A 62 20.34 3.99 -4.52
C LYS A 62 19.34 5.03 -3.96
N LYS A 63 18.34 5.42 -4.75
CA LYS A 63 17.25 6.32 -4.30
C LYS A 63 16.14 5.56 -3.57
N LEU A 64 15.99 4.26 -3.86
CA LEU A 64 15.00 3.39 -3.24
C LEU A 64 15.70 2.31 -2.42
N MET A 65 15.18 2.07 -1.22
CA MET A 65 15.66 1.05 -0.30
C MET A 65 14.88 -0.25 -0.58
N VAL A 66 15.38 -1.11 -1.46
CA VAL A 66 14.67 -2.36 -1.82
C VAL A 66 15.20 -3.55 -1.02
N ASP A 67 16.51 -3.63 -0.81
CA ASP A 67 17.16 -4.77 -0.15
C ASP A 67 16.66 -5.01 1.29
N GLU A 68 16.26 -3.95 2.01
CA GLU A 68 15.76 -4.04 3.39
C GLU A 68 14.41 -4.75 3.53
N PHE A 69 13.68 -4.88 2.41
CA PHE A 69 12.43 -5.62 2.36
C PHE A 69 12.65 -7.12 2.12
N VAL A 70 13.84 -7.55 1.69
CA VAL A 70 14.16 -8.98 1.50
C VAL A 70 14.65 -9.56 2.83
N THR A 71 13.75 -10.22 3.55
CA THR A 71 14.06 -10.74 4.90
C THR A 71 14.53 -12.19 4.89
N HIS A 72 14.09 -12.98 3.91
CA HIS A 72 14.47 -14.38 3.75
C HIS A 72 14.86 -14.66 2.29
N LYS A 73 15.82 -15.56 2.10
CA LYS A 73 16.21 -16.10 0.79
C LYS A 73 16.12 -17.62 0.85
N MET A 74 15.39 -18.22 -0.09
CA MET A 74 15.13 -19.66 -0.15
C MET A 74 15.12 -20.15 -1.59
N GLY A 75 15.39 -21.43 -1.80
CA GLY A 75 15.23 -22.10 -3.08
C GLY A 75 13.76 -22.33 -3.43
N LEU A 76 13.47 -22.54 -4.71
CA LEU A 76 12.11 -22.77 -5.20
C LEU A 76 11.48 -24.06 -4.64
N ASP A 77 12.30 -25.05 -4.30
CA ASP A 77 11.91 -26.30 -3.63
C ASP A 77 11.23 -26.07 -2.27
N LYS A 78 11.50 -24.93 -1.63
CA LYS A 78 10.96 -24.54 -0.32
C LYS A 78 9.81 -23.54 -0.38
N ILE A 79 9.13 -23.42 -1.52
CA ILE A 79 8.08 -22.41 -1.73
C ILE A 79 6.99 -22.43 -0.64
N ASN A 80 6.62 -23.61 -0.13
CA ASN A 80 5.61 -23.74 0.92
C ASN A 80 6.08 -23.16 2.26
N GLU A 81 7.36 -23.32 2.62
CA GLU A 81 7.95 -22.68 3.81
C GLU A 81 7.83 -21.15 3.70
N GLY A 82 7.97 -20.58 2.50
CA GLY A 82 7.75 -19.16 2.23
C GLY A 82 6.32 -18.70 2.51
N PHE A 83 5.32 -19.50 2.15
CA PHE A 83 3.91 -19.20 2.47
C PHE A 83 3.64 -19.30 3.98
N ASP A 84 4.30 -20.21 4.69
CA ASP A 84 4.15 -20.33 6.15
C ASP A 84 4.78 -19.15 6.87
N LEU A 85 5.93 -18.65 6.39
CA LEU A 85 6.52 -17.40 6.86
C LEU A 85 5.58 -16.21 6.66
N LEU A 86 4.98 -16.07 5.47
CA LEU A 86 4.00 -15.02 5.17
C LEU A 86 2.82 -15.04 6.17
N ARG A 87 2.25 -16.22 6.44
CA ARG A 87 1.12 -16.37 7.36
C ARG A 87 1.50 -16.12 8.82
N SER A 88 2.70 -16.52 9.22
CA SER A 88 3.17 -16.36 10.60
C SER A 88 3.61 -14.92 10.93
N GLY A 89 3.81 -14.08 9.91
CA GLY A 89 4.28 -12.70 10.07
C GLY A 89 5.71 -12.60 10.62
N LYS A 90 6.47 -13.71 10.61
CA LYS A 90 7.86 -13.73 11.05
C LYS A 90 8.73 -13.00 10.04
N ARG A 91 9.44 -11.98 10.51
CA ARG A 91 10.38 -11.19 9.73
C ARG A 91 11.79 -11.74 9.90
#